data_AF-A0A3D8TZ02-F1
#
_entry.id   AF-A0A3D8TZ02-F1
#
_cell.length_a   1.000
_cell.length_b   1.000
_cell.length_c   1.000
_cell.angle_alpha   90.00
_cell.angle_beta   90.00
_cell.angle_gamma   90.00
#
_symmetry.space_group_name_H-M   'P 1'
#
loop_
_entity.id
_entity.type
_entity.pdbx_description
1 polymer ?
#
loop_
_entity_poly.entity_id
_entity_poly.type
_entity_poly.pdbx_seq_one_letter_code
_entity_poly.pdbx_strand_id
1 'polypeptide(L)' 'MAQWNIRFNDELIGPFDDAETQAISQKLTTSTRTQGGVVFSGKLADSGNDVTAYWTPGCPISFEQI' A
#
# COMPACT_ATOMS: atom_id res chain seq x y z
N MET A 1 0.90 19.16 0.10
CA MET A 1 0.92 17.94 -0.72
C MET A 1 0.24 16.89 0.12
N ALA A 2 -0.71 16.13 -0.42
CA ALA A 2 -1.39 15.11 0.37
C ALA A 2 -0.42 13.96 0.64
N GLN A 3 -0.48 13.41 1.85
CA GLN A 3 0.25 12.21 2.22
C GLN A 3 -0.76 11.11 2.52
N TRP A 4 -0.35 9.86 2.31
CA TRP A 4 -1.22 8.71 2.44
C TRP A 4 -0.52 7.59 3.20
N ASN A 5 -1.30 6.88 4.01
CA ASN A 5 -0.94 5.57 4.53
C ASN A 5 -1.74 4.50 3.82
N ILE A 6 -1.14 3.33 3.64
CA ILE A 6 -1.80 2.13 3.17
C ILE A 6 -2.01 1.23 4.38
N ARG A 7 -3.27 0.91 4.68
CA ARG A 7 -3.60 -0.07 5.72
C ARG A 7 -3.63 -1.47 5.12
N PHE A 8 -2.79 -2.35 5.66
CA PHE A 8 -2.68 -3.74 5.23
C PHE A 8 -2.28 -4.62 6.42
N ASN A 9 -3.02 -5.70 6.68
CA ASN A 9 -2.82 -6.58 7.85
C ASN A 9 -2.78 -5.81 9.19
N ASP A 10 -3.71 -4.88 9.38
CA ASP A 10 -3.79 -3.99 10.56
C ASP A 10 -2.59 -3.05 10.77
N GLU A 11 -1.61 -3.06 9.88
CA GLU A 11 -0.46 -2.16 9.88
C GLU A 11 -0.72 -0.97 8.97
N LEU A 12 -0.23 0.21 9.37
CA LEU A 12 -0.18 1.40 8.55
C LEU A 12 1.21 1.55 7.92
N ILE A 13 1.27 1.49 6.60
CA ILE A 13 2.52 1.62 5.83
C ILE A 13 2.50 2.97 5.11
N GLY A 14 3.53 3.79 5.31
CA GLY A 14 3.63 5.14 4.76
C GLY A 14 4.56 6.02 5.62
N PRO A 15 4.51 7.35 5.48
CA PRO A 15 3.68 8.10 4.53
C PRO A 15 4.19 7.96 3.08
N PHE A 16 3.26 7.86 2.13
CA PHE A 16 3.50 7.94 0.69
C PHE A 16 3.00 9.27 0.13
N ASP A 17 3.63 9.76 -0.93
CA ASP A 17 3.07 10.89 -1.69
C ASP A 17 1.93 10.46 -2.62
N ASP A 18 1.25 11.44 -3.24
CA ASP A 18 0.15 11.20 -4.18
C ASP A 18 0.57 10.31 -5.37
N ALA A 19 1.78 10.49 -5.91
CA ALA A 19 2.25 9.78 -7.09
C ALA A 19 2.56 8.31 -6.75
N GLU A 20 3.22 8.07 -5.62
CA GLU A 20 3.48 6.73 -5.08
C GLU A 20 2.18 5.98 -4.79
N THR A 21 1.23 6.66 -4.15
CA THR A 21 -0.09 6.10 -3.81
C THR A 21 -0.88 5.72 -5.06
N GLN A 22 -0.91 6.59 -6.07
CA GLN A 22 -1.54 6.30 -7.36
C GLN A 22 -0.87 5.13 -8.08
N ALA A 23 0.46 5.05 -8.06
CA ALA A 23 1.19 3.95 -8.68
C ALA A 23 0.89 2.59 -7.99
N ILE A 24 0.80 2.55 -6.66
CA ILE A 24 0.43 1.34 -5.91
C ILE A 24 -1.02 0.95 -6.21
N SER A 25 -1.95 1.90 -6.19
CA SER A 25 -3.37 1.67 -6.52
C SER A 25 -3.57 1.09 -7.93
N GLN A 26 -2.83 1.59 -8.91
CA GLN A 26 -2.85 1.05 -10.28
C GLN A 26 -2.31 -0.38 -10.37
N LYS A 27 -1.22 -0.69 -9.64
CA LYS A 27 -0.67 -2.06 -9.57
C LYS A 27 -1.65 -3.04 -8.95
N LEU A 28 -2.32 -2.66 -7.85
CA LEU A 28 -3.34 -3.48 -7.19
C LEU A 28 -4.52 -3.75 -8.14
N THR A 29 -5.05 -2.70 -8.78
CA THR A 29 -6.17 -2.81 -9.73
C THR A 29 -5.83 -3.72 -10.91
N THR A 30 -4.61 -3.60 -11.45
CA THR A 30 -4.15 -4.44 -12.56
C THR A 30 -3.98 -5.91 -12.13
N SER A 31 -3.42 -6.13 -10.95
CA SER A 31 -3.13 -7.47 -10.43
C SER A 31 -4.39 -8.25 -10.05
N THR A 32 -5.45 -7.57 -9.60
CA THR A 32 -6.79 -8.18 -9.44
C THR A 32 -7.32 -8.77 -10.74
N ARG A 33 -7.02 -8.16 -11.89
CA ARG A 33 -7.48 -8.65 -13.21
C ARG A 33 -6.66 -9.84 -13.70
N THR A 34 -5.38 -9.92 -13.34
CA THR A 34 -4.45 -10.97 -13.78
C THR A 34 -4.23 -12.09 -12.76
N GLN A 35 -4.89 -12.01 -11.60
CA GLN A 35 -4.66 -12.89 -10.44
C GLN A 35 -3.20 -12.89 -9.92
N GLY A 36 -2.48 -11.79 -10.14
CA GLY A 36 -1.12 -11.59 -9.64
C GLY A 36 -1.08 -11.00 -8.23
N GLY A 37 0.04 -11.17 -7.53
CA GLY A 37 0.32 -10.46 -6.28
C GLY A 37 1.08 -9.14 -6.51
N VAL A 38 0.94 -8.19 -5.59
CA VAL A 38 1.65 -6.90 -5.61
C VAL A 38 2.60 -6.81 -4.44
N VAL A 39 3.85 -6.46 -4.73
CA VAL A 39 4.83 -6.09 -3.71
C VAL A 39 4.91 -4.56 -3.64
N PHE A 40 4.88 -4.02 -2.44
CA PHE A 40 5.19 -2.62 -2.17
C PHE A 40 5.98 -2.49 -0.86
N SER A 41 6.84 -1.49 -0.79
CA SER A 41 7.68 -1.24 0.38
C SER A 41 7.42 0.17 0.89
N GLY A 42 7.54 0.35 2.20
CA GLY A 42 7.40 1.64 2.86
C GLY A 42 7.89 1.54 4.29
N LYS A 43 7.52 2.51 5.13
CA LYS A 43 7.81 2.48 6.56
C LYS A 43 6.54 2.19 7.34
N LEU A 44 6.64 1.48 8.45
CA LEU A 44 5.53 1.37 9.40
C LEU A 44 5.31 2.72 10.07
N ALA A 45 4.08 3.22 10.09
CA ALA A 45 3.74 4.52 10.65
C ALA A 45 4.06 4.62 12.15
N ASP A 46 3.90 3.52 12.90
CA ASP A 46 4.11 3.49 14.35
C ASP A 46 5.59 3.42 14.75
N SER A 47 6.39 2.65 14.00
CA SER A 47 7.79 2.35 14.38
C SER A 47 8.84 2.99 13.49
N GLY A 48 8.47 3.46 12.29
CA GLY A 48 9.40 3.98 11.27
C GLY A 48 10.26 2.90 10.61
N ASN A 49 10.05 1.63 10.96
CA ASN A 49 10.79 0.49 10.41
C ASN A 49 10.45 0.27 8.95
N ASP A 50 11.45 -0.04 8.14
CA ASP A 50 11.25 -0.40 6.75
C ASP A 50 10.55 -1.77 6.66
N VAL A 51 9.49 -1.83 5.86
CA VAL A 51 8.67 -3.02 5.65
C VAL A 51 8.42 -3.23 4.17
N THR A 52 8.33 -4.50 3.77
CA THR A 52 7.89 -4.91 2.45
C THR A 52 6.63 -5.75 2.60
N ALA A 53 5.53 -5.27 2.02
CA ALA A 53 4.25 -5.95 2.00
C ALA A 53 4.06 -6.71 0.69
N TYR A 54 3.49 -7.91 0.79
CA TYR A 54 3.03 -8.70 -0.35
C TYR A 54 1.52 -8.87 -0.26
N TRP A 55 0.79 -8.27 -1.20
CA TRP A 55 -0.65 -8.33 -1.29
C TRP A 55 -1.10 -9.29 -2.39
N THR A 56 -2.17 -10.04 -2.14
CA THR A 56 -2.83 -10.91 -3.13
C THR A 56 -4.30 -10.56 -3.32
N PRO A 57 -4.90 -10.78 -4.50
CA PRO A 57 -6.30 -10.50 -4.75
C PRO A 57 -7.23 -11.19 -3.74
N GLY A 58 -8.15 -10.41 -3.18
CA GLY A 58 -9.06 -10.86 -2.11
C GLY A 58 -8.60 -10.51 -0.70
N CYS A 59 -7.33 -10.12 -0.49
CA CYS A 59 -6.89 -9.58 0.79
C CYS A 59 -7.39 -8.13 0.98
N PRO A 60 -7.97 -7.78 2.14
CA PRO A 60 -8.36 -6.40 2.43
C PRO A 60 -7.17 -5.44 2.38
N ILE A 61 -7.37 -4.27 1.77
CA ILE A 61 -6.40 -3.17 1.70
C ILE A 61 -7.16 -1.85 1.57
N SER A 62 -6.71 -0.79 2.25
CA SER A 62 -7.31 0.54 2.17
C SER A 62 -6.27 1.66 2.18
N PHE A 63 -6.67 2.83 1.72
CA PHE A 63 -5.83 4.02 1.63
C PHE A 63 -6.39 5.11 2.54
N GLU A 64 -5.54 5.73 3.36
CA GLU A 64 -5.90 6.72 4.37
C GLU A 64 -5.08 7.99 4.16
N GLN A 65 -5.75 9.10 3.85
CA GLN A 65 -5.09 10.41 3.72
C GLN A 65 -4.77 10.99 5.11
N ILE A 66 -3.60 11.61 5.24
CA ILE A 66 -3.07 12.23 6.47
C ILE A 66 -2.71 13.70 6.23
#